data_AF-A0A6A8LT19-F1
#
_entry.id   AF-A0A6A8LT19-F1
#
_cell.length_a   1.000
_cell.length_b   1.000
_cell.length_c   1.000
_cell.angle_alpha   90.00
_cell.angle_beta   90.00
_cell.angle_gamma   90.00
#
_symmetry.space_group_name_H-M   'P 1'
#
loop_
_entity.id
_entity.type
_entity.pdbx_description
1 polymer ?
#
loop_
_entity_poly.entity_id
_entity_poly.type
_entity_poly.pdbx_seq_one_letter_code
_entity_poly.pdbx_strand_id
1 'polypeptide(L)'
;MKKTLPDDSYTLHTDLYQLNMIETYWRKGIDQKKAIFEVFFRDLPFDNGYAIFAGLERLVSYINKLKFTETDLEYLRDEVGYKDDFIDYLRNFKFTATIRSVVEGEVVFNKEP
;
A
#
# COMPACT_ATOMS: atom_id res chain seq x y z
N MET A 1 17.36 23.79 -0.25
CA MET A 1 17.08 22.98 0.97
C MET A 1 15.91 22.09 0.64
N LYS A 2 15.94 20.80 0.98
CA LYS A 2 14.76 19.93 0.83
C LYS A 2 13.68 20.45 1.77
N LYS A 3 12.48 20.69 1.23
CA LYS A 3 11.32 21.09 2.02
C LYS A 3 10.83 19.85 2.78
N THR A 4 10.77 19.92 4.10
CA THR A 4 10.20 18.86 4.93
C THR A 4 8.75 19.22 5.24
N LEU A 5 7.84 18.30 4.96
CA LEU A 5 6.41 18.44 5.23
C LEU A 5 6.03 17.66 6.50
N PRO A 6 4.88 17.95 7.13
CA PRO A 6 4.39 17.21 8.29
C PRO A 6 4.24 15.70 8.02
N ASP A 7 4.57 14.88 9.02
CA ASP A 7 4.35 13.43 9.02
C ASP A 7 2.94 13.12 9.56
N ASP A 8 1.92 13.27 8.72
CA ASP A 8 0.50 13.19 9.11
C ASP A 8 -0.25 11.99 8.49
N SER A 9 0.45 11.14 7.72
CA SER A 9 -0.13 10.08 6.90
C SER A 9 0.84 8.93 6.72
N TYR A 10 0.32 7.69 6.66
CA TYR A 10 1.10 6.52 6.25
C TYR A 10 0.90 6.16 4.77
N THR A 11 0.12 6.95 4.02
CA THR A 11 -0.23 6.61 2.62
C THR A 11 0.99 6.62 1.71
N LEU A 12 1.94 7.53 1.96
CA LEU A 12 3.24 7.55 1.27
C LEU A 12 4.31 6.65 1.88
N HIS A 13 3.97 5.82 2.88
CA HIS A 13 4.85 4.76 3.37
C HIS A 13 4.85 3.59 2.37
N THR A 14 5.36 3.86 1.17
CA THR A 14 5.40 2.97 0.03
C THR A 14 6.64 3.27 -0.81
N ASP A 15 7.03 2.34 -1.65
CA ASP A 15 8.11 2.57 -2.60
C ASP A 15 7.61 3.46 -3.76
N LEU A 16 8.43 4.41 -4.21
CA LEU A 16 8.08 5.34 -5.30
C LEU A 16 7.63 4.62 -6.58
N TYR A 17 8.13 3.42 -6.86
CA TYR A 17 7.72 2.67 -8.05
C TYR A 17 6.24 2.27 -8.03
N GLN A 18 5.63 2.12 -6.85
CA GLN A 18 4.21 1.81 -6.72
C GLN A 18 3.35 2.97 -7.27
N LEU A 19 3.72 4.21 -6.95
CA LEU A 19 3.06 5.41 -7.46
C LEU A 19 3.24 5.57 -8.98
N ASN A 20 4.45 5.29 -9.49
CA ASN A 20 4.72 5.29 -10.95
C ASN A 20 3.88 4.24 -11.70
N MET A 21 3.69 3.06 -11.09
CA MET A 21 2.82 2.03 -11.66
C MET A 21 1.35 2.47 -11.65
N ILE A 22 0.87 3.07 -10.55
CA ILE A 22 -0.49 3.61 -10.48
C ILE A 22 -0.72 4.66 -11.56
N GLU A 23 0.20 5.62 -11.75
CA GLU A 23 0.09 6.62 -12.81
C GLU A 23 0.05 5.94 -14.19
N THR A 24 0.93 4.97 -14.42
CA THR A 24 0.99 4.23 -15.69
C THR A 24 -0.31 3.48 -15.97
N TYR A 25 -0.91 2.83 -14.98
CA TYR A 25 -2.18 2.11 -15.13
C TYR A 25 -3.34 3.05 -15.36
N TRP A 26 -3.39 4.16 -14.63
CA TRP A 26 -4.42 5.17 -14.77
C TRP A 26 -4.38 5.84 -16.14
N ARG A 27 -3.20 6.27 -16.61
CA ARG A 27 -3.02 6.86 -17.96
C ARG A 27 -3.34 5.88 -19.09
N LYS A 28 -3.18 4.58 -18.85
CA LYS A 28 -3.56 3.52 -19.80
C LYS A 28 -5.03 3.09 -19.67
N GLY A 29 -5.79 3.63 -18.71
CA GLY A 29 -7.18 3.24 -18.45
C GLY A 29 -7.36 1.80 -17.98
N ILE A 30 -6.36 1.24 -17.29
CA ILE A 30 -6.36 -0.14 -16.78
C ILE A 30 -6.23 -0.23 -15.25
N ASP A 31 -6.26 0.89 -14.56
CA ASP A 31 -6.22 1.00 -13.09
C ASP A 31 -7.40 0.27 -12.41
N GLN A 32 -8.52 0.13 -13.10
CA GLN A 32 -9.70 -0.62 -12.61
C GLN A 32 -9.72 -2.09 -13.04
N LYS A 33 -8.66 -2.59 -13.69
CA LYS A 33 -8.59 -4.01 -14.09
C LYS A 33 -8.48 -4.89 -12.84
N LYS A 34 -9.33 -5.90 -12.75
CA LYS A 34 -9.30 -6.87 -11.65
C LYS A 34 -7.92 -7.53 -11.56
N ALA A 35 -7.32 -7.47 -10.37
CA ALA A 35 -6.06 -8.09 -10.02
C ALA A 35 -6.22 -8.90 -8.73
N ILE A 36 -5.34 -9.89 -8.54
CA ILE A 36 -5.26 -10.74 -7.34
C ILE A 36 -3.78 -10.77 -6.93
N PHE A 37 -3.53 -10.52 -5.64
CA PHE A 37 -2.21 -10.59 -5.03
C PHE A 37 -2.30 -11.51 -3.81
N GLU A 38 -1.24 -12.29 -3.61
CA GLU A 38 -1.09 -13.25 -2.53
C GLU A 38 0.21 -12.95 -1.79
N VAL A 39 0.18 -13.02 -0.47
CA VAL A 39 1.32 -12.74 0.40
C VAL A 39 1.74 -14.02 1.08
N PHE A 40 2.97 -14.45 0.86
CA PHE A 40 3.54 -15.65 1.48
C PHE A 40 5.04 -15.47 1.69
N PHE A 41 5.61 -16.28 2.57
CA PHE A 41 7.06 -16.36 2.77
C PHE A 41 7.61 -17.69 2.23
N ARG A 42 8.88 -17.73 1.85
CA ARG A 42 9.46 -18.87 1.12
C ARG A 42 10.09 -19.93 2.01
N ASP A 43 10.70 -19.50 3.11
CA ASP A 43 11.49 -20.32 4.00
C ASP A 43 11.01 -20.11 5.43
N LEU A 44 10.96 -21.18 6.23
CA LEU A 44 10.53 -21.09 7.62
C LEU A 44 11.55 -20.27 8.42
N PRO A 45 11.08 -19.30 9.22
CA PRO A 45 11.98 -18.49 10.01
C PRO A 45 12.65 -19.34 11.09
N PHE A 46 13.94 -19.10 11.32
CA PHE A 46 14.74 -19.75 12.38
C PHE A 46 14.82 -21.29 12.29
N ASP A 47 14.62 -21.87 11.10
CA ASP A 47 14.53 -23.33 10.89
C ASP A 47 13.49 -24.01 11.79
N ASN A 48 12.45 -23.28 12.18
CA ASN A 48 11.37 -23.80 13.01
C ASN A 48 10.37 -24.64 12.20
N GLY A 49 9.50 -25.39 12.87
CA GLY A 49 8.45 -26.19 12.22
C GLY A 49 7.23 -25.40 11.73
N TYR A 50 7.06 -24.14 12.19
CA TYR A 50 5.94 -23.27 11.84
C TYR A 50 6.21 -21.80 12.19
N ALA A 51 5.36 -20.89 11.72
CA ALA A 51 5.27 -19.50 12.17
C ALA A 51 3.90 -19.19 12.78
N ILE A 52 3.83 -18.18 13.64
CA ILE A 52 2.56 -17.63 14.17
C ILE A 52 2.30 -16.31 13.46
N PHE A 53 1.12 -16.17 12.86
CA PHE A 53 0.74 -14.95 12.17
C PHE A 53 0.40 -13.82 13.15
N ALA A 54 0.93 -12.62 12.90
CA ALA A 54 0.61 -11.39 13.63
C ALA A 54 0.75 -10.18 12.69
N GLY A 55 -0.06 -9.14 12.91
CA GLY A 55 -0.05 -7.88 12.14
C GLY A 55 -1.40 -7.49 11.51
N LEU A 56 -2.46 -8.29 11.67
CA LEU A 56 -3.78 -8.03 11.11
C LEU A 56 -4.42 -6.77 11.69
N GLU A 57 -4.37 -6.56 13.01
CA GLU A 57 -4.95 -5.35 13.61
C GLU A 57 -4.28 -4.08 13.03
N ARG A 58 -2.95 -4.12 12.92
CA ARG A 58 -2.16 -3.02 12.35
C ARG A 58 -2.54 -2.75 10.89
N LEU A 59 -2.69 -3.80 10.08
CA LEU A 59 -3.12 -3.70 8.69
C LEU A 59 -4.53 -3.10 8.58
N VAL A 60 -5.50 -3.59 9.36
CA VAL A 60 -6.88 -3.08 9.34
C VAL A 60 -6.92 -1.61 9.75
N SER A 61 -6.18 -1.22 10.79
CA SER A 61 -6.06 0.17 11.23
C SER A 61 -5.46 1.08 10.15
N TYR A 62 -4.46 0.58 9.42
CA TYR A 62 -3.84 1.28 8.28
C TYR A 62 -4.83 1.48 7.12
N ILE A 63 -5.48 0.41 6.65
CA ILE A 63 -6.41 0.46 5.51
C ILE A 63 -7.60 1.38 5.79
N ASN A 64 -8.15 1.36 7.01
CA ASN A 64 -9.26 2.24 7.39
C ASN A 64 -8.90 3.73 7.40
N LYS A 65 -7.60 4.06 7.45
CA LYS A 65 -7.08 5.44 7.43
C LYS A 65 -6.42 5.80 6.11
N LEU A 66 -6.41 4.88 5.13
CA LEU A 66 -5.69 5.05 3.88
C LEU A 66 -6.34 6.14 3.01
N LYS A 67 -5.69 7.31 2.97
CA LYS A 67 -6.08 8.46 2.16
C LYS A 67 -4.85 9.36 1.95
N PHE A 68 -4.74 9.98 0.79
CA PHE A 68 -3.72 11.01 0.58
C PHE A 68 -4.11 12.28 1.33
N THR A 69 -3.22 12.82 2.15
CA THR A 69 -3.39 14.13 2.81
C THR A 69 -2.99 15.27 1.87
N GLU A 70 -3.30 16.52 2.23
CA GLU A 70 -2.88 17.67 1.41
C GLU A 70 -1.36 17.78 1.33
N THR A 71 -0.66 17.45 2.41
CA THR A 71 0.80 17.42 2.51
C THR A 71 1.39 16.29 1.66
N ASP A 72 0.76 15.11 1.62
CA ASP A 72 1.12 14.04 0.68
C ASP A 72 1.02 14.54 -0.78
N LEU A 73 -0.10 15.16 -1.15
CA LEU A 73 -0.36 15.63 -2.51
C LEU A 73 0.55 16.80 -2.93
N GLU A 74 0.87 17.69 -1.99
CA GLU A 74 1.85 18.77 -2.17
C GLU A 74 3.23 18.20 -2.47
N TYR A 75 3.68 17.21 -1.68
CA TYR A 75 4.95 16.52 -1.92
C TYR A 75 5.00 15.88 -3.32
N LEU A 76 3.95 15.14 -3.68
CA LEU A 76 3.87 14.44 -4.95
C LEU A 76 3.86 15.39 -6.16
N ARG A 77 3.24 16.57 -6.01
CA ARG A 77 3.25 17.61 -7.05
C ARG A 77 4.61 18.28 -7.16
N ASP A 78 5.11 18.82 -6.05
CA ASP A 78 6.20 19.79 -6.06
C ASP A 78 7.59 19.12 -6.11
N GLU A 79 7.76 18.01 -5.39
CA GLU A 79 9.07 17.34 -5.24
C GLU A 79 9.22 16.15 -6.18
N VAL A 80 8.14 15.38 -6.41
CA VAL A 80 8.16 14.23 -7.33
C VAL A 80 7.86 14.64 -8.77
N GLY A 81 7.03 15.67 -8.98
CA GLY A 81 6.71 16.20 -10.30
C GLY A 81 5.53 15.52 -10.99
N TYR A 82 4.62 14.90 -10.24
CA TYR A 82 3.36 14.40 -10.80
C TYR A 82 2.47 15.56 -11.26
N LYS A 83 1.74 15.33 -12.36
CA LYS A 83 0.85 16.33 -12.96
C LYS A 83 -0.47 16.45 -12.19
N ASP A 84 -1.08 17.62 -12.25
CA ASP A 84 -2.32 17.93 -11.51
C ASP A 84 -3.47 16.97 -11.82
N ASP A 85 -3.57 16.47 -13.05
CA ASP A 85 -4.57 15.48 -13.46
C ASP A 85 -4.48 14.19 -12.63
N PHE A 86 -3.26 13.72 -12.39
CA PHE A 86 -2.99 12.55 -11.56
C PHE A 86 -3.11 12.86 -10.06
N ILE A 87 -2.72 14.06 -9.63
CA ILE A 87 -2.90 14.51 -8.24
C ILE A 87 -4.39 14.52 -7.87
N ASP A 88 -5.26 15.00 -8.76
CA ASP A 88 -6.72 14.98 -8.55
C ASP A 88 -7.28 13.56 -8.54
N TYR A 89 -6.72 12.64 -9.32
CA TYR A 89 -7.04 11.21 -9.22
C TYR A 89 -6.68 10.64 -7.82
N LEU A 90 -5.47 10.90 -7.33
CA LEU A 90 -5.02 10.43 -6.01
C LEU A 90 -5.82 11.05 -4.85
N ARG A 91 -6.19 12.32 -4.97
CA ARG A 91 -7.05 13.03 -3.99
C ARG A 91 -8.39 12.32 -3.76
N ASN A 92 -8.94 11.72 -4.81
CA ASN A 92 -10.22 11.03 -4.79
C ASN A 92 -10.10 9.52 -4.54
N PHE A 93 -8.87 9.02 -4.33
CA PHE A 93 -8.61 7.60 -4.08
C PHE A 93 -9.38 7.09 -2.86
N LYS A 94 -9.97 5.90 -3.00
CA LYS A 94 -10.58 5.14 -1.91
C LYS A 94 -10.22 3.68 -2.06
N PHE A 95 -9.86 3.04 -0.95
CA PHE A 95 -9.62 1.60 -0.94
C PHE A 95 -10.95 0.84 -1.14
N THR A 96 -11.01 -0.02 -2.15
CA THR A 96 -12.22 -0.79 -2.53
C THR A 96 -11.97 -2.28 -2.67
N ALA A 97 -10.74 -2.75 -2.38
CA ALA A 97 -10.40 -4.15 -2.55
C ALA A 97 -10.94 -5.02 -1.39
N THR A 98 -11.08 -6.32 -1.66
CA THR A 98 -11.39 -7.33 -0.65
C THR A 98 -10.10 -7.95 -0.14
N ILE A 99 -9.92 -7.99 1.18
CA ILE A 99 -8.80 -8.66 1.83
C ILE A 99 -9.32 -9.96 2.46
N ARG A 100 -8.61 -11.06 2.22
CA ARG A 100 -8.74 -12.31 2.99
C ARG A 100 -7.43 -12.53 3.73
N SER A 101 -7.51 -13.02 4.95
CA SER A 101 -6.36 -13.25 5.81
C SER A 101 -6.68 -14.38 6.78
N VAL A 102 -5.66 -15.12 7.17
CA VAL A 102 -5.66 -15.89 8.43
C VAL A 102 -5.84 -14.96 9.62
N VAL A 103 -6.31 -15.49 10.75
CA VAL A 103 -6.52 -14.71 11.98
C VAL A 103 -5.22 -14.64 12.78
N GLU A 104 -5.00 -13.54 13.52
CA GLU A 104 -3.81 -13.43 14.38
C GLU A 104 -3.77 -14.56 15.41
N GLY A 105 -2.57 -15.09 15.63
CA GLY A 105 -2.34 -16.26 16.48
C GLY A 105 -2.44 -17.59 15.75
N GLU A 106 -2.91 -17.63 14.51
CA GLU A 106 -2.93 -18.88 13.72
C GLU A 106 -1.53 -19.32 13.28
N VAL A 107 -1.38 -20.64 13.13
CA VAL A 107 -0.18 -21.29 12.62
C VAL A 107 -0.17 -21.19 11.10
N VAL A 108 0.94 -20.73 10.54
CA VAL A 108 1.15 -20.60 9.08
C VAL A 108 2.47 -21.23 8.66
N PHE A 109 2.54 -21.68 7.41
CA PHE A 109 3.69 -22.32 6.80
C PHE A 109 4.22 -21.53 5.60
N ASN A 110 5.37 -21.96 5.08
CA ASN A 110 5.96 -21.33 3.91
C ASN A 110 5.24 -21.77 2.62
N LYS A 111 5.29 -20.91 1.60
CA LYS A 111 4.76 -21.15 0.23
C LYS A 111 3.24 -21.32 0.18
N GLU A 112 2.52 -20.74 1.12
CA GLU A 112 1.05 -20.66 1.13
C GLU A 112 0.59 -19.22 1.43
N PRO A 113 -0.50 -18.76 0.79
CA PRO A 113 -1.11 -17.46 1.05
C PRO A 113 -2.01 -17.43 2.30
#